data_AF-A0A1H9DMI2-F1
#
_entry.id   AF-A0A1H9DMI2-F1
#
_cell.length_a   1.000
_cell.length_b   1.000
_cell.length_c   1.000
_cell.angle_alpha   90.00
_cell.angle_beta   90.00
_cell.angle_gamma   90.00
#
_symmetry.space_group_name_H-M   'P 1'
#
loop_
_entity.id
_entity.type
_entity.pdbx_description
1 polymer ?
#
loop_
_entity_poly.entity_id
_entity_poly.type
_entity_poly.pdbx_seq_one_letter_code
_entity_poly.pdbx_strand_id
1 'polypeptide(L)'
;MAEKKSILQTIQDFTQKLEEFSQHNGVRIPQENSETQKLTRLQQHINQQDEEKRALLRSQFQEFAMPVTQDIEKDEEDLLKAYELFCQLKSLDEQSGDRQTHLKSLALSSPLCHKSEYAAEGSTRFALLRLWFLTTKPDAQFVPEITEDSNGSVALEFTDLDLWQPSSFEKEIMQAFDD
;
A
#
# COMPACT_ATOMS: atom_id res chain seq x y z
N MET A 1 29.86 42.76 -17.82
CA MET A 1 29.62 41.53 -18.60
C MET A 1 29.82 40.37 -17.65
N ALA A 2 28.75 39.67 -17.26
CA ALA A 2 28.85 38.55 -16.32
C ALA A 2 29.18 37.28 -17.10
N GLU A 3 30.40 36.78 -16.95
CA GLU A 3 30.83 35.52 -17.53
C GLU A 3 29.99 34.38 -16.96
N LYS A 4 29.27 33.67 -17.83
CA LYS A 4 28.64 32.38 -17.50
C LYS A 4 29.76 31.38 -17.22
N LYS A 5 30.17 31.28 -15.95
CA LYS A 5 31.02 30.18 -15.50
C LYS A 5 30.34 28.87 -15.89
N SER A 6 31.03 28.09 -16.72
CA SER A 6 30.56 26.77 -17.18
C SER A 6 30.30 25.89 -15.97
N ILE A 7 29.21 25.12 -15.98
CA ILE A 7 28.82 24.20 -14.91
C ILE A 7 29.98 23.25 -14.54
N LEU A 8 30.78 22.86 -15.53
CA LEU A 8 31.99 22.05 -15.34
C LEU A 8 33.04 22.73 -14.46
N GLN A 9 33.17 24.06 -14.58
CA GLN A 9 34.11 24.84 -13.79
C GLN A 9 33.62 25.00 -12.35
N THR A 10 32.31 25.15 -12.15
CA THR A 10 31.69 25.15 -10.82
C THR A 10 31.85 23.81 -10.12
N ILE A 11 31.76 22.68 -10.86
CA ILE A 11 31.98 21.34 -10.32
C ILE A 11 33.45 21.16 -9.94
N GLN A 12 34.39 21.56 -10.81
CA GLN A 12 35.82 21.51 -10.49
C GLN A 12 36.20 22.35 -9.27
N ASP A 13 35.68 23.58 -9.17
CA ASP A 13 35.89 24.46 -8.02
C ASP A 13 35.32 23.84 -6.72
N PHE A 14 34.24 23.06 -6.81
CA PHE A 14 33.63 22.38 -5.67
C PHE A 14 34.45 21.16 -5.23
N THR A 15 34.92 20.35 -6.20
CA THR A 15 35.80 19.21 -5.93
C THR A 15 37.11 19.66 -5.30
N GLN A 16 37.71 20.73 -5.81
CA GLN A 16 38.96 21.28 -5.28
C GLN A 16 38.78 21.82 -3.84
N LYS A 17 37.68 22.53 -3.57
CA LYS A 17 37.37 22.99 -2.20
C LYS A 17 37.12 21.85 -1.21
N LEU A 18 36.52 20.74 -1.66
CA LEU A 18 36.32 19.54 -0.84
C LEU A 18 37.66 18.86 -0.50
N GLU A 19 38.57 18.81 -1.47
CA GLU A 19 39.90 18.22 -1.31
C GLU A 19 40.77 19.06 -0.36
N GLU A 20 40.74 20.39 -0.49
CA GLU A 20 41.38 21.32 0.44
C GLU A 20 40.79 21.22 1.86
N PHE A 21 39.47 21.06 1.99
CA PHE A 21 38.80 20.90 3.29
C PHE A 21 39.17 19.58 4.00
N SER A 22 39.37 18.51 3.22
CA SER A 22 39.84 17.21 3.72
C SER A 22 41.27 17.29 4.26
N GLN A 23 42.16 18.02 3.57
CA GLN A 23 43.55 18.16 3.98
C GLN A 23 43.71 19.07 5.21
N HIS A 24 42.90 20.12 5.33
CA HIS A 24 43.06 21.13 6.37
C HIS A 24 42.47 20.75 7.73
N ASN A 25 41.47 19.85 7.76
CA ASN A 25 40.79 19.43 8.99
C ASN A 25 41.24 18.05 9.53
N GLY A 26 42.27 17.43 8.94
CA GLY A 26 42.74 16.09 9.35
C GLY A 26 41.70 14.97 9.14
N VAL A 27 40.58 15.27 8.49
CA VAL A 27 39.56 14.31 8.12
C VAL A 27 40.06 13.62 6.86
N ARG A 28 40.78 12.51 7.05
CA ARG A 28 41.03 11.55 5.98
C ARG A 28 39.68 11.13 5.43
N ILE A 29 39.36 11.54 4.20
CA ILE A 29 38.31 10.88 3.42
C ILE A 29 38.72 9.40 3.41
N PRO A 30 37.89 8.46 3.91
CA PRO A 30 38.24 7.05 3.87
C PRO A 30 38.53 6.68 2.42
N GLN A 31 39.78 6.34 2.12
CA GLN A 31 40.09 5.64 0.89
C GLN A 31 39.45 4.25 1.04
N GLU A 32 38.23 4.11 0.55
CA GLU A 32 37.60 2.81 0.38
C GLU A 32 38.41 2.06 -0.68
N ASN A 33 39.15 1.05 -0.24
CA ASN A 33 40.24 0.43 -0.99
C ASN A 33 39.78 -0.51 -2.11
N SER A 34 38.48 -0.65 -2.37
CA SER A 34 37.97 -1.33 -3.58
C SER A 34 36.53 -0.94 -3.90
N GLU A 35 36.19 -0.91 -5.19
CA GLU A 35 34.79 -0.78 -5.65
C GLU A 35 33.90 -1.89 -5.06
N THR A 36 34.47 -3.06 -4.79
CA THR A 36 33.78 -4.17 -4.14
C THR A 36 33.32 -3.82 -2.72
N GLN A 37 34.12 -3.09 -1.93
CA GLN A 37 33.71 -2.66 -0.59
C GLN A 37 32.59 -1.62 -0.62
N LYS A 38 32.60 -0.73 -1.63
CA LYS A 38 31.51 0.22 -1.89
C LYS A 38 30.21 -0.49 -2.24
N LEU A 39 30.28 -1.47 -3.14
CA LEU A 39 29.12 -2.27 -3.56
C LEU A 39 28.55 -3.07 -2.39
N THR A 40 29.39 -3.68 -1.56
CA THR A 40 28.93 -4.42 -0.36
C THR A 40 28.25 -3.49 0.65
N ARG A 41 28.80 -2.30 0.91
CA ARG A 41 28.18 -1.31 1.81
C ARG A 41 26.88 -0.76 1.27
N LEU A 42 26.83 -0.46 -0.03
CA LEU A 42 25.61 -0.01 -0.69
C LEU A 42 24.53 -1.10 -0.63
N GLN A 43 24.89 -2.36 -0.89
CA GLN A 43 23.96 -3.47 -0.78
C GLN A 43 23.48 -3.67 0.66
N GLN A 44 24.36 -3.54 1.65
CA GLN A 44 23.97 -3.59 3.07
C GLN A 44 23.01 -2.46 3.43
N HIS A 45 23.26 -1.25 2.93
CA HIS A 45 22.37 -0.11 3.16
C HIS A 45 21.00 -0.28 2.48
N ILE A 46 20.98 -0.78 1.24
CA ILE A 46 19.74 -1.14 0.54
C ILE A 46 18.97 -2.18 1.33
N ASN A 47 19.62 -3.27 1.75
CA ASN A 47 18.96 -4.32 2.52
C ASN A 47 18.42 -3.79 3.86
N GLN A 48 19.14 -2.88 4.52
CA GLN A 48 18.68 -2.26 5.77
C GLN A 48 17.46 -1.36 5.54
N GLN A 49 17.46 -0.55 4.47
CA GLN A 49 16.30 0.26 4.10
C GLN A 49 15.09 -0.60 3.72
N ASP A 50 15.32 -1.70 3.00
CA ASP A 50 14.26 -2.65 2.64
C ASP A 50 13.66 -3.32 3.90
N GLU A 51 14.49 -3.70 4.87
CA GLU A 51 14.03 -4.27 6.14
C GLU A 51 13.26 -3.23 6.98
N GLU A 52 13.74 -1.99 7.05
CA GLU A 52 13.03 -0.88 7.71
C GLU A 52 11.67 -0.61 7.05
N LYS A 53 11.61 -0.64 5.71
CA LYS A 53 10.36 -0.51 4.96
C LYS A 53 9.41 -1.66 5.26
N ARG A 54 9.90 -2.91 5.24
CA ARG A 54 9.09 -4.10 5.57
C ARG A 54 8.55 -4.04 7.00
N ALA A 55 9.39 -3.65 7.97
CA ALA A 55 8.98 -3.49 9.36
C ALA A 55 7.87 -2.43 9.51
N LEU A 56 7.96 -1.32 8.78
CA LEU A 56 6.91 -0.29 8.77
C LEU A 56 5.59 -0.83 8.20
N LEU A 57 5.64 -1.52 7.05
CA LEU A 57 4.46 -2.13 6.43
C LEU A 57 3.80 -3.17 7.35
N ARG A 58 4.61 -4.02 7.99
CA ARG A 58 4.13 -4.98 8.98
C ARG A 58 3.41 -4.29 10.14
N SER A 59 4.02 -3.21 10.68
CA SER A 59 3.42 -2.42 11.77
C SER A 59 2.09 -1.80 11.38
N GLN A 60 1.98 -1.24 10.17
CA GLN A 60 0.73 -0.63 9.68
C GLN A 60 -0.39 -1.67 9.53
N PHE A 61 -0.07 -2.85 9.01
CA PHE A 61 -1.04 -3.93 8.90
C PHE A 61 -1.46 -4.49 10.28
N GLN A 62 -0.52 -4.54 11.22
CA GLN A 62 -0.78 -5.04 12.56
C GLN A 62 -1.82 -4.19 13.33
N GLU A 63 -1.96 -2.90 13.01
CA GLU A 63 -3.02 -2.04 13.58
C GLU A 63 -4.44 -2.52 13.22
N PHE A 64 -4.61 -3.21 12.09
CA PHE A 64 -5.86 -3.83 11.68
C PHE A 64 -5.96 -5.28 12.17
N ALA A 65 -4.86 -6.03 12.22
CA ALA A 65 -4.88 -7.38 12.79
C ALA A 65 -5.17 -7.40 14.32
N MET A 66 -4.78 -6.33 15.02
CA MET A 66 -5.03 -6.11 16.44
C MET A 66 -5.51 -4.68 16.65
N PRO A 67 -6.82 -4.42 16.46
CA PRO A 67 -7.35 -3.07 16.50
C PRO A 67 -7.12 -2.42 17.86
N VAL A 68 -6.40 -1.30 17.84
CA VAL A 68 -6.08 -0.52 19.04
C VAL A 68 -7.23 0.44 19.39
N THR A 69 -8.17 0.63 18.46
CA THR A 69 -9.26 1.61 18.56
C THR A 69 -10.61 0.99 18.20
N GLN A 70 -11.67 1.44 18.90
CA GLN A 70 -13.06 1.02 18.64
C GLN A 70 -13.54 1.36 17.22
N ASP A 71 -12.94 2.38 16.58
CA ASP A 71 -13.31 2.78 15.23
C ASP A 71 -12.90 1.71 14.19
N ILE A 72 -11.71 1.14 14.32
CA ILE A 72 -11.23 0.08 13.43
C ILE A 72 -12.05 -1.20 13.67
N GLU A 73 -12.30 -1.58 14.93
CA GLU A 73 -13.18 -2.72 15.26
C GLU A 73 -14.56 -2.59 14.62
N LYS A 74 -15.12 -1.38 14.62
CA LYS A 74 -16.42 -1.13 14.00
C LYS A 74 -16.35 -1.23 12.47
N ASP A 75 -15.29 -0.75 11.85
CA ASP A 75 -15.11 -0.85 10.40
C ASP A 75 -14.97 -2.30 9.92
N GLU A 76 -14.25 -3.10 10.70
CA GLU A 76 -14.14 -4.55 10.54
C GLU A 76 -15.49 -5.24 10.64
N GLU A 77 -16.28 -4.93 11.67
CA GLU A 77 -17.63 -5.45 11.84
C GLU A 77 -18.57 -5.04 10.70
N ASP A 78 -18.54 -3.77 10.29
CA ASP A 78 -19.40 -3.23 9.24
C ASP A 78 -19.07 -3.89 7.88
N LEU A 79 -17.79 -4.16 7.61
CA LEU A 79 -17.37 -4.91 6.42
C LEU A 79 -17.86 -6.36 6.45
N LEU A 80 -17.73 -7.04 7.59
CA LEU A 80 -18.20 -8.42 7.75
C LEU A 80 -19.73 -8.53 7.57
N LYS A 81 -20.49 -7.59 8.15
CA LYS A 81 -21.94 -7.51 7.97
C LYS A 81 -22.32 -7.27 6.52
N ALA A 82 -21.61 -6.36 5.83
CA ALA A 82 -21.83 -6.11 4.40
C ALA A 82 -21.55 -7.36 3.55
N TYR A 83 -20.48 -8.08 3.85
CA TYR A 83 -20.14 -9.34 3.17
C TYR A 83 -21.21 -10.43 3.39
N GLU A 84 -21.69 -10.58 4.63
CA GLU A 84 -22.75 -11.54 4.93
C GLU A 84 -24.05 -11.21 4.18
N LEU A 85 -24.45 -9.93 4.16
CA LEU A 85 -25.59 -9.46 3.39
C LEU A 85 -25.42 -9.74 1.89
N PHE A 86 -24.23 -9.49 1.34
CA PHE A 86 -23.92 -9.79 -0.06
C PHE A 86 -24.09 -11.28 -0.35
N CYS A 87 -23.55 -12.17 0.50
CA CYS A 87 -23.65 -13.61 0.31
C CYS A 87 -25.10 -14.11 0.39
N GLN A 88 -25.88 -13.58 1.33
CA GLN A 88 -27.31 -13.90 1.46
C GLN A 88 -28.09 -13.45 0.23
N LEU A 89 -27.85 -12.23 -0.28
CA LEU A 89 -28.49 -11.71 -1.47
C LEU A 89 -28.12 -12.51 -2.72
N LYS A 90 -26.84 -12.88 -2.86
CA LYS A 90 -26.39 -13.73 -3.97
C LYS A 90 -27.03 -15.12 -3.92
N SER A 91 -27.10 -15.73 -2.74
CA SER A 91 -27.76 -17.02 -2.57
C SER A 91 -29.26 -16.96 -2.90
N LEU A 92 -29.94 -15.87 -2.52
CA LEU A 92 -31.33 -15.64 -2.88
C LEU A 92 -31.53 -15.46 -4.39
N ASP A 93 -30.63 -14.72 -5.06
CA ASP A 93 -30.65 -14.53 -6.51
C ASP A 93 -30.52 -15.89 -7.22
N GLU A 94 -29.55 -16.71 -6.81
CA GLU A 94 -29.33 -18.06 -7.34
C GLU A 94 -30.52 -19.01 -7.10
N GLN A 95 -31.16 -18.93 -5.93
CA GLN A 95 -32.34 -19.74 -5.58
C GLN A 95 -33.61 -19.31 -6.33
N SER A 96 -33.74 -18.02 -6.67
CA SER A 96 -34.91 -17.49 -7.35
C SER A 96 -35.07 -18.04 -8.78
N GLY A 97 -33.97 -18.49 -9.41
CA GLY A 97 -33.96 -19.10 -10.74
C GLY A 97 -34.40 -18.17 -11.88
N ASP A 98 -34.65 -16.89 -11.58
CA ASP A 98 -35.22 -15.94 -12.53
C ASP A 98 -34.11 -15.24 -13.31
N ARG A 99 -33.79 -15.77 -14.49
CA ARG A 99 -32.74 -15.23 -15.38
C ARG A 99 -33.01 -13.80 -15.83
N GLN A 100 -34.22 -13.27 -15.67
CA GLN A 100 -34.55 -11.88 -16.04
C GLN A 100 -34.09 -10.85 -15.00
N THR A 101 -33.86 -11.27 -13.75
CA THR A 101 -33.50 -10.40 -12.62
C THR A 101 -32.09 -10.67 -12.07
N HIS A 102 -31.22 -11.31 -12.86
CA HIS A 102 -29.83 -11.53 -12.48
C HIS A 102 -29.16 -10.22 -12.04
N LEU A 103 -28.75 -10.18 -10.78
CA LEU A 103 -28.00 -9.06 -10.22
C LEU A 103 -26.58 -9.05 -10.81
N LYS A 104 -26.36 -8.22 -11.84
CA LYS A 104 -25.05 -8.09 -12.51
C LYS A 104 -23.98 -7.47 -11.62
N SER A 105 -24.37 -6.57 -10.72
CA SER A 105 -23.52 -5.96 -9.71
C SER A 105 -24.42 -5.53 -8.55
N LEU A 106 -23.94 -5.73 -7.33
CA LEU A 106 -24.64 -5.36 -6.10
C LEU A 106 -23.82 -4.30 -5.38
N ALA A 107 -24.17 -3.03 -5.64
CA ALA A 107 -23.59 -1.88 -4.96
C ALA A 107 -24.27 -1.69 -3.60
N LEU A 108 -23.52 -1.91 -2.51
CA LEU A 108 -23.98 -1.67 -1.15
C LEU A 108 -23.54 -0.27 -0.68
N SER A 109 -24.49 0.49 -0.13
CA SER A 109 -24.17 1.71 0.61
C SER A 109 -23.80 1.34 2.04
N SER A 110 -22.50 1.19 2.32
CA SER A 110 -21.97 0.90 3.66
C SER A 110 -21.54 2.18 4.38
N PRO A 111 -21.56 2.25 5.74
CA PRO A 111 -20.93 3.33 6.49
C PRO A 111 -19.47 3.61 6.07
N LEU A 112 -18.76 2.57 5.61
CA LEU A 112 -17.39 2.66 5.07
C LEU A 112 -17.30 3.60 3.87
N CYS A 113 -18.34 3.66 3.03
CA CYS A 113 -18.38 4.49 1.82
C CYS A 113 -18.44 5.99 2.14
N HIS A 114 -18.83 6.37 3.37
CA HIS A 114 -18.91 7.77 3.81
C HIS A 114 -17.62 8.26 4.48
N LYS A 115 -16.67 7.34 4.73
CA LYS A 115 -15.38 7.68 5.32
C LYS A 115 -14.40 8.07 4.22
N SER A 116 -13.96 9.33 4.24
CA SER A 116 -13.01 9.87 3.26
C SER A 116 -11.68 9.12 3.24
N GLU A 117 -11.30 8.52 4.37
CA GLU A 117 -10.12 7.67 4.50
C GLU A 117 -10.21 6.37 3.68
N TYR A 118 -11.40 5.92 3.29
CA TYR A 118 -11.60 4.73 2.46
C TYR A 118 -12.03 5.09 1.03
N ALA A 119 -12.79 6.17 0.87
CA ALA A 119 -13.36 6.60 -0.40
C ALA A 119 -12.35 7.28 -1.35
N ALA A 120 -11.19 7.73 -0.85
CA ALA A 120 -10.18 8.38 -1.70
C ALA A 120 -9.52 7.38 -2.67
N GLU A 121 -9.34 7.80 -3.94
CA GLU A 121 -8.61 7.01 -4.95
C GLU A 121 -7.21 6.64 -4.42
N GLY A 122 -6.89 5.34 -4.47
CA GLY A 122 -5.62 4.84 -3.95
C GLY A 122 -5.52 4.81 -2.42
N SER A 123 -6.64 4.83 -1.70
CA SER A 123 -6.65 4.71 -0.24
C SER A 123 -5.91 3.45 0.24
N THR A 124 -4.79 3.68 0.93
CA THR A 124 -4.03 2.64 1.61
C THR A 124 -4.80 2.04 2.79
N ARG A 125 -5.69 2.82 3.41
CA ARG A 125 -6.49 2.37 4.56
C ARG A 125 -7.51 1.30 4.14
N PHE A 126 -8.15 1.46 2.98
CA PHE A 126 -9.08 0.43 2.50
C PHE A 126 -8.34 -0.83 2.05
N ALA A 127 -7.17 -0.68 1.44
CA ALA A 127 -6.29 -1.81 1.11
C ALA A 127 -5.90 -2.64 2.36
N LEU A 128 -5.55 -1.97 3.46
CA LEU A 128 -5.27 -2.65 4.74
C LEU A 128 -6.50 -3.41 5.27
N LEU A 129 -7.67 -2.78 5.25
CA LEU A 129 -8.93 -3.41 5.68
C LEU A 129 -9.30 -4.61 4.78
N ARG A 130 -9.09 -4.52 3.47
CA ARG A 130 -9.32 -5.62 2.53
C ARG A 130 -8.37 -6.79 2.79
N LEU A 131 -7.08 -6.52 2.99
CA LEU A 131 -6.11 -7.57 3.34
C LEU A 131 -6.48 -8.22 4.68
N TRP A 132 -6.87 -7.43 5.68
CA TRP A 132 -7.36 -7.94 6.96
C TRP A 132 -8.56 -8.88 6.75
N PHE A 133 -9.51 -8.50 5.91
CA PHE A 133 -10.68 -9.32 5.60
C PHE A 133 -10.26 -10.67 4.99
N LEU A 134 -9.35 -10.67 4.01
CA LEU A 134 -8.85 -11.89 3.37
C LEU A 134 -8.09 -12.80 4.35
N THR A 135 -7.37 -12.22 5.32
CA THR A 135 -6.72 -13.01 6.37
C THR A 135 -7.69 -13.60 7.39
N THR A 136 -8.78 -12.88 7.69
CA THR A 136 -9.80 -13.29 8.67
C THR A 136 -10.82 -14.26 8.07
N LYS A 137 -11.06 -14.18 6.76
CA LYS A 137 -11.98 -15.02 5.99
C LYS A 137 -11.25 -15.70 4.82
N PRO A 138 -10.42 -16.73 5.09
CA PRO A 138 -9.65 -17.43 4.05
C PRO A 138 -10.55 -18.16 3.04
N ASP A 139 -11.77 -18.51 3.43
CA ASP A 139 -12.76 -19.15 2.56
C ASP A 139 -13.65 -18.15 1.80
N ALA A 140 -13.32 -16.85 1.84
CA ALA A 140 -14.09 -15.83 1.13
C ALA A 140 -13.98 -16.02 -0.39
N GLN A 141 -15.12 -16.08 -1.08
CA GLN A 141 -15.18 -16.19 -2.53
C GLN A 141 -15.18 -14.82 -3.21
N PHE A 142 -15.47 -13.76 -2.46
CA PHE A 142 -15.57 -12.40 -2.96
C PHE A 142 -14.74 -11.45 -2.13
N VAL A 143 -14.18 -10.46 -2.82
CA VAL A 143 -13.28 -9.45 -2.27
C VAL A 143 -13.99 -8.11 -2.28
N PRO A 144 -14.02 -7.39 -1.15
CA PRO A 144 -14.67 -6.09 -1.08
C PRO A 144 -13.88 -5.03 -1.85
N GLU A 145 -14.58 -4.24 -2.67
CA GLU A 145 -14.02 -3.13 -3.44
C GLU A 145 -14.85 -1.86 -3.27
N ILE A 146 -14.17 -0.73 -3.05
CA ILE A 146 -14.83 0.58 -3.12
C ILE A 146 -14.83 1.02 -4.57
N THR A 147 -16.01 1.23 -5.12
CA THR A 147 -16.22 1.74 -6.47
C THR A 147 -16.80 3.15 -6.40
N GLU A 148 -16.42 3.99 -7.35
CA GLU A 148 -17.00 5.31 -7.54
C GLU A 148 -17.72 5.33 -8.89
N ASP A 149 -19.03 5.59 -8.86
CA ASP A 149 -19.81 5.78 -10.09
C ASP A 149 -19.46 7.14 -10.74
N SER A 150 -19.75 7.25 -12.02
CA SER A 150 -19.66 8.48 -12.84
C SER A 150 -20.31 9.73 -12.21
N ASN A 151 -21.23 9.55 -11.27
CA ASN A 151 -21.88 10.62 -10.51
C ASN A 151 -21.15 11.03 -9.22
N GLY A 152 -19.98 10.45 -8.93
CA GLY A 152 -19.22 10.62 -7.69
C GLY A 152 -19.84 9.89 -6.49
N SER A 153 -20.74 8.94 -6.74
CA SER A 153 -21.34 8.12 -5.69
C SER A 153 -20.42 6.96 -5.37
N VAL A 154 -20.02 6.86 -4.11
CA VAL A 154 -19.14 5.81 -3.61
C VAL A 154 -19.98 4.64 -3.10
N ALA A 155 -19.67 3.44 -3.55
CA ALA A 155 -20.34 2.20 -3.14
C ALA A 155 -19.32 1.12 -2.77
N LEU A 156 -19.79 0.14 -1.99
CA LEU A 156 -19.06 -1.08 -1.69
C LEU A 156 -19.60 -2.20 -2.58
N GLU A 157 -18.75 -2.73 -3.45
CA GLU A 157 -19.00 -3.88 -4.31
C GLU A 157 -18.18 -5.08 -3.87
N PHE A 158 -18.52 -6.26 -4.38
CA PHE A 158 -17.82 -7.50 -4.08
C PHE A 158 -17.47 -8.20 -5.38
N THR A 159 -16.17 -8.29 -5.66
CA THR A 159 -15.62 -8.88 -6.88
C THR A 159 -15.21 -10.32 -6.61
N ASP A 160 -15.39 -11.23 -7.57
CA ASP A 160 -14.91 -12.62 -7.44
C ASP A 160 -13.40 -12.65 -7.12
N LEU A 161 -13.00 -13.49 -6.17
CA LEU A 161 -11.60 -13.64 -5.77
C LEU A 161 -10.68 -13.99 -6.95
N ASP A 162 -11.17 -14.77 -7.90
CA ASP A 162 -10.42 -15.16 -9.11
C ASP A 162 -10.16 -13.98 -10.07
N LEU A 163 -10.99 -12.94 -10.00
CA LEU A 163 -10.89 -11.74 -10.84
C LEU A 163 -10.17 -10.59 -10.15
N TRP A 164 -10.12 -10.61 -8.82
CA TRP A 164 -9.47 -9.59 -8.02
C TRP A 164 -7.96 -9.55 -8.28
N GLN A 165 -7.43 -8.33 -8.37
CA GLN A 165 -6.00 -8.08 -8.54
C GLN A 165 -5.52 -7.17 -7.42
N PRO A 166 -4.56 -7.60 -6.57
CA PRO A 166 -4.03 -6.74 -5.54
C PRO A 166 -3.31 -5.54 -6.16
N SER A 167 -3.55 -4.37 -5.58
CA SER A 167 -2.85 -3.13 -5.87
C SER A 167 -1.36 -3.24 -5.57
N SER A 168 -0.57 -2.29 -6.08
CA SER A 168 0.87 -2.24 -5.80
C SER A 168 1.16 -2.22 -4.30
N PHE A 169 0.37 -1.46 -3.52
CA PHE A 169 0.53 -1.38 -2.08
C PHE A 169 0.18 -2.70 -1.38
N GLU A 170 -0.92 -3.35 -1.79
CA GLU A 170 -1.29 -4.66 -1.23
C GLU A 170 -0.24 -5.72 -1.52
N LYS A 171 0.34 -5.73 -2.72
CA LYS A 171 1.46 -6.61 -3.08
C LYS A 171 2.67 -6.37 -2.20
N GLU A 172 3.01 -5.11 -1.93
CA GLU A 172 4.13 -4.77 -1.03
C GLU A 172 3.89 -5.27 0.40
N ILE A 173 2.66 -5.15 0.90
CA ILE A 173 2.30 -5.70 2.22
C ILE A 173 2.41 -7.22 2.21
N MET A 174 1.79 -7.90 1.25
CA MET A 174 1.85 -9.37 1.15
C MET A 174 3.31 -9.87 1.11
N GLN A 175 4.16 -9.24 0.31
CA GLN A 175 5.60 -9.55 0.25
C GLN A 175 6.34 -9.24 1.54
N ALA A 176 5.87 -8.28 2.33
CA ALA A 176 6.47 -8.03 3.64
C ALA A 176 6.20 -9.19 4.61
N PHE A 177 5.19 -10.04 4.38
CA PHE A 177 4.88 -11.20 5.23
C PHE A 177 5.32 -12.56 4.66
N ASP A 178 5.67 -12.63 3.38
CA ASP A 178 6.29 -13.81 2.75
C ASP A 178 7.81 -13.80 2.99
N ASP A 179 8.29 -14.58 3.97
CA ASP A 179 9.72 -14.81 4.26
C ASP A 179 10.37 -15.80 3.27
#